data_AF-A0A8K0KQX5-F1
#
_entry.id   AF-A0A8K0KQX5-F1
#
_cell.length_a   1.000
_cell.length_b   1.000
_cell.length_c   1.000
_cell.angle_alpha   90.00
_cell.angle_beta   90.00
_cell.angle_gamma   90.00
#
_symmetry.space_group_name_H-M   'P 1'
#
loop_
_entity.id
_entity.type
_entity.pdbx_description
1 polymer ?
#
loop_
_entity_poly.entity_id
_entity_poly.type
_entity_poly.pdbx_seq_one_letter_code
_entity_poly.pdbx_strand_id
1 'polypeptide(L)' 'MSGFQTLSGVSESVIDGSNIPAFSMRELEVTVSSLKNRKTPGPDGIPAEILKETMKIAPRLLLNM' A
#
# COMPACT_ATOMS: atom_id res chain seq x y z
N MET A 1 24.25 22.64 -28.08
CA MET A 1 24.23 21.37 -27.33
C MET A 1 23.45 21.65 -26.04
N SER A 2 22.15 21.33 -26.01
CA SER A 2 21.59 20.18 -25.26
C SER A 2 22.06 20.21 -23.80
N GLY A 3 21.26 20.59 -22.79
CA GLY A 3 19.85 20.28 -22.61
C GLY A 3 19.71 19.05 -21.73
N PHE A 4 20.00 19.17 -20.43
CA PHE A 4 19.70 18.13 -19.44
C PHE A 4 18.80 18.77 -18.36
N GLN A 5 17.49 18.70 -18.59
CA GLN A 5 16.49 19.01 -17.57
C GLN A 5 16.46 17.85 -16.59
N THR A 6 16.82 18.12 -15.34
CA THR A 6 16.65 17.18 -14.22
C THR A 6 15.16 16.99 -14.02
N LEU A 7 14.69 15.75 -14.20
CA LEU A 7 13.30 15.37 -14.03
C LEU A 7 12.87 15.58 -12.56
N SER A 8 12.06 16.62 -12.38
CA SER A 8 11.17 16.79 -11.23
C SER A 8 10.23 15.60 -11.12
N GLY A 9 10.23 14.88 -10.00
CA GLY A 9 9.13 13.96 -9.69
C GLY A 9 9.47 12.66 -9.01
N VAL A 10 10.43 12.64 -8.08
CA VAL A 10 10.45 11.59 -7.05
C VAL A 10 10.38 12.29 -5.70
N SER A 11 9.16 12.45 -5.20
CA SER A 11 8.94 12.77 -3.79
C SER A 11 9.34 11.54 -2.99
N GLU A 12 10.63 11.45 -2.69
CA GLU A 12 11.17 10.56 -1.68
C GLU A 12 10.60 11.07 -0.34
N SER A 13 9.43 10.53 0.04
CA SER A 13 8.81 10.86 1.32
C SER A 13 9.72 10.34 2.40
N VAL A 14 10.53 11.25 2.95
CA VAL A 14 11.22 11.10 4.23
C VAL A 14 10.19 10.53 5.21
N ILE A 15 10.38 9.28 5.61
CA ILE A 15 9.52 8.61 6.60
C ILE A 15 9.90 9.18 7.97
N ASP A 16 9.51 10.43 8.21
CA ASP A 16 9.42 10.97 9.54
C ASP A 16 8.24 10.24 10.19
N GLY A 17 8.49 9.39 11.18
CA GLY A 17 7.50 8.51 11.83
C GLY A 17 6.35 9.26 12.53
N SER A 18 6.29 10.57 12.36
CA SER A 18 5.36 11.52 12.93
C SER A 18 4.15 11.84 12.03
N ASN A 19 4.20 11.52 10.73
CA ASN A 19 3.15 11.94 9.77
C ASN A 19 2.90 10.90 8.67
N ILE A 20 2.36 9.74 9.06
CA ILE A 20 1.83 8.76 8.11
C ILE A 20 0.46 9.30 7.64
N PRO A 21 0.30 9.68 6.37
CA PRO A 21 -0.99 10.14 5.87
C PRO A 21 -2.01 9.01 6.01
N ALA A 22 -3.21 9.35 6.49
CA ALA A 22 -4.30 8.38 6.58
C ALA A 22 -4.63 7.87 5.18
N PHE A 23 -4.39 6.58 4.92
CA PHE A 23 -4.72 5.95 3.65
C PHE A 23 -6.23 6.02 3.42
N SER A 24 -6.64 6.34 2.19
CA SER A 24 -8.05 6.34 1.83
C SER A 24 -8.55 4.90 1.59
N MET A 25 -9.85 4.66 1.80
CA MET A 25 -10.49 3.38 1.46
C MET A 25 -10.20 2.93 0.02
N ARG A 26 -10.16 3.91 -0.90
CA ARG A 26 -9.93 3.65 -2.32
C ARG A 26 -8.51 3.17 -2.60
N GLU A 27 -7.51 3.79 -1.97
CA GLU A 27 -6.12 3.36 -2.10
C GLU A 27 -5.92 1.96 -1.53
N LEU A 28 -6.56 1.68 -0.39
CA LEU A 28 -6.52 0.36 0.22
C LEU A 28 -7.14 -0.71 -0.70
N GLU A 29 -8.29 -0.44 -1.31
CA GLU A 29 -8.95 -1.35 -2.26
C GLU A 29 -8.08 -1.63 -3.50
N VAL A 30 -7.50 -0.60 -4.10
CA VAL A 30 -6.59 -0.74 -5.24
C VAL A 30 -5.35 -1.56 -4.84
N THR A 31 -4.82 -1.31 -3.64
CA THR A 31 -3.61 -2.00 -3.17
C THR A 31 -3.89 -3.47 -2.91
N VAL A 32 -4.95 -3.79 -2.17
CA VAL A 32 -5.31 -5.18 -1.82
C VAL A 32 -5.71 -5.97 -3.07
N SER A 33 -6.41 -5.37 -4.03
CA SER A 33 -6.73 -6.04 -5.30
C SER A 33 -5.49 -6.35 -6.14
N SER A 34 -4.45 -5.51 -6.08
CA SER A 34 -3.18 -5.71 -6.80
C SER A 34 -2.29 -6.83 -6.23
N LEU A 35 -2.56 -7.31 -5.01
CA LEU A 35 -1.75 -8.35 -4.37
C LEU A 35 -1.78 -9.66 -5.17
N LYS A 36 -0.62 -10.29 -5.34
CA LYS A 36 -0.50 -11.59 -6.02
C LYS A 36 -0.92 -12.71 -5.08
N ASN A 37 -1.82 -13.58 -5.55
CA ASN A 37 -2.25 -14.76 -4.81
C ASN A 37 -1.15 -15.84 -4.80
N ARG A 38 -1.29 -16.83 -3.90
CA ARG A 38 -0.40 -18.00 -3.78
C ARG A 38 1.07 -17.62 -3.55
N LYS A 39 1.31 -16.48 -2.91
CA LYS A 39 2.63 -16.09 -2.41
C LYS A 39 2.80 -16.65 -1.01
N THR A 40 4.05 -16.94 -0.66
CA THR A 40 4.41 -17.32 0.70
C THR A 40 3.93 -16.20 1.64
N PRO A 41 3.14 -16.54 2.67
CA PRO A 41 2.72 -15.57 3.67
C PRO A 41 3.93 -14.87 4.30
N GLY A 42 3.71 -13.66 4.80
CA GLY A 42 4.73 -12.94 5.56
C GLY A 42 5.00 -13.61 6.92
N PRO A 43 5.84 -12.99 7.76
CA PRO A 43 6.08 -13.46 9.13
C PRO A 43 4.82 -13.47 10.02
N ASP A 44 3.79 -12.74 9.61
CA ASP A 44 2.44 -12.73 10.17
C ASP A 44 1.63 -14.00 9.85
N GLY A 45 2.06 -14.78 8.84
CA GLY A 45 1.38 -16.00 8.43
C GLY A 45 0.08 -15.76 7.67
N ILE A 46 -0.25 -14.51 7.32
CA ILE A 46 -1.51 -14.14 6.67
C ILE A 46 -1.35 -14.19 5.14
N PRO A 47 -2.09 -15.05 4.43
CA PRO A 47 -2.07 -15.07 2.97
C PRO A 47 -2.77 -13.84 2.36
N ALA A 48 -2.35 -13.47 1.14
CA ALA A 48 -2.96 -12.36 0.41
C ALA A 48 -4.46 -12.57 0.13
N GLU A 49 -4.93 -13.82 0.03
CA GLU A 49 -6.35 -14.12 -0.14
C GLU A 49 -7.18 -13.65 1.08
N ILE A 50 -6.64 -13.78 2.29
CA ILE A 50 -7.33 -13.36 3.51
C ILE A 50 -7.46 -11.84 3.57
N LEU A 51 -6.42 -11.11 3.16
CA LEU A 51 -6.49 -9.64 3.07
C LEU A 51 -7.57 -9.18 2.08
N LYS A 52 -7.70 -9.88 0.94
CA LYS A 52 -8.74 -9.62 -0.05
C LYS A 52 -10.16 -9.86 0.47
N GLU A 53 -10.37 -10.95 1.21
CA GLU A 53 -11.67 -11.21 1.85
C GLU A 53 -11.94 -10.22 3.00
N THR A 54 -10.92 -9.87 3.76
CA THR A 54 -11.03 -8.87 4.85
C THR A 54 -11.45 -7.51 4.31
N MET A 55 -10.98 -7.11 3.12
CA MET A 55 -11.45 -5.89 2.45
C MET A 55 -12.93 -5.90 2.11
N LYS A 56 -13.53 -7.06 1.81
CA LYS A 56 -14.95 -7.18 1.49
C LYS A 56 -15.82 -7.15 2.75
N ILE A 57 -15.33 -7.74 3.84
CA ILE A 57 -16.11 -7.94 5.08
C ILE A 57 -15.92 -6.77 6.05
N ALA A 58 -14.67 -6.37 6.29
CA ALA A 58 -14.30 -5.42 7.34
C ALA A 58 -13.06 -4.57 6.95
N PRO A 59 -13.19 -3.69 5.93
CA PRO A 59 -12.05 -2.90 5.43
C PRO A 59 -11.52 -1.88 6.45
N ARG A 60 -12.33 -1.47 7.43
CA ARG A 60 -11.89 -0.57 8.51
C ARG A 60 -10.80 -1.16 9.39
N LEU A 61 -10.75 -2.49 9.51
CA LEU A 61 -9.71 -3.17 10.30
C LEU A 61 -8.34 -2.91 9.69
N LEU A 62 -8.23 -2.97 8.36
CA LEU A 62 -6.98 -2.75 7.63
C LEU A 62 -6.56 -1.27 7.57
N LEU A 63 -7.50 -0.33 7.71
CA LEU A 63 -7.19 1.11 7.78
C LEU A 63 -6.68 1.57 9.14
N ASN A 64 -7.02 0.85 10.21
CA ASN A 64 -6.74 1.25 11.59
C ASN A 64 -5.73 0.30 12.27
N MET A 65 -4.95 -0.45 11.47
CA MET A 65 -3.90 -1.36 11.94
C MET A 65 -2.63 -0.63 12.38
#